data_AF-A0A8T2TLI2-F1
#
_entry.id   AF-A0A8T2TLI2-F1
#
_cell.length_a   1.000
_cell.length_b   1.000
_cell.length_c   1.000
_cell.angle_alpha   90.00
_cell.angle_beta   90.00
_cell.angle_gamma   90.00
#
_symmetry.space_group_name_H-M   'P 1'
#
loop_
_entity.id
_entity.type
_entity.pdbx_description
1 polymer ?
#
loop_
_entity_poly.entity_id
_entity_poly.type
_entity_poly.pdbx_seq_one_letter_code
_entity_poly.pdbx_strand_id
1 'polypeptide(L)'
;MVACDHAAGVWLIPLLESRFSIAEGFDNWYTAYSFFCLCLCACLFGIFCLIKFVYVQVWRAAISEFIVTALLVFVNTAGAITCLQAGFTSSTAAISVITFFCLAFFILGAAPASGGHLNPAITFATVLTGFCSPARGLLYVIGQIAGSVIGALALKVVVAESVAEKYGLGGCYLKNTIYSDGVLQEVGIEPGPALLAEFVFTLVVLFFAFSIALDPKQFQVSLHV
;
A
#
# COMPACT_ATOMS: atom_id res chain seq x y z
N MET A 1 -12.80 -13.32 -4.56
CA MET A 1 -11.51 -13.79 -4.03
C MET A 1 -10.89 -14.77 -5.02
N VAL A 2 -9.79 -14.39 -5.65
CA VAL A 2 -9.14 -15.19 -6.71
C VAL A 2 -8.43 -16.38 -6.05
N ALA A 3 -9.00 -17.58 -6.24
CA ALA A 3 -8.55 -18.85 -5.67
C ALA A 3 -7.18 -19.35 -6.18
N CYS A 4 -6.45 -18.59 -6.99
CA CYS A 4 -5.18 -19.02 -7.58
C CYS A 4 -3.94 -18.72 -6.72
N ASP A 5 -3.99 -17.77 -5.77
CA ASP A 5 -2.80 -17.45 -4.96
C ASP A 5 -2.66 -18.33 -3.70
N HIS A 6 -3.70 -19.06 -3.28
CA HIS A 6 -3.64 -19.96 -2.11
C HIS A 6 -2.84 -21.25 -2.36
N ALA A 7 -2.67 -21.66 -3.62
CA ALA A 7 -2.00 -22.91 -3.96
C ALA A 7 -0.45 -22.80 -3.98
N ALA A 8 0.14 -21.60 -3.96
CA ALA A 8 1.59 -21.45 -4.04
C ALA A 8 2.30 -21.29 -2.69
N GLY A 9 1.63 -20.68 -1.68
CA GLY A 9 2.25 -20.40 -0.37
C GLY A 9 2.20 -21.57 0.61
N VAL A 10 1.18 -22.43 0.53
CA VAL A 10 0.94 -23.49 1.52
C VAL A 10 1.87 -24.71 1.34
N TRP A 11 2.41 -24.92 0.14
CA TRP A 11 3.29 -26.07 -0.12
C TRP A 11 4.79 -25.79 0.07
N LEU A 12 5.23 -24.53 0.11
CA LEU A 12 6.66 -24.21 0.25
C LEU A 12 7.16 -24.16 1.70
N ILE A 13 6.28 -23.81 2.65
CA ILE A 13 6.66 -23.62 4.05
C ILE A 13 6.91 -24.95 4.77
N PRO A 14 6.09 -26.01 4.59
CA PRO A 14 6.34 -27.29 5.28
C PRO A 14 7.54 -28.08 4.73
N LEU A 15 8.04 -27.76 3.53
CA LEU A 15 9.18 -28.43 2.90
C LEU A 15 10.54 -27.87 3.31
N LEU A 16 10.59 -26.64 3.85
CA LEU A 16 11.81 -26.01 4.34
C LEU A 16 12.09 -26.35 5.82
N GLU A 17 11.05 -26.58 6.63
CA GLU A 17 11.22 -26.94 8.05
C GLU A 17 11.66 -28.39 8.26
N SER A 18 11.34 -29.32 7.36
CA SER A 18 11.66 -30.75 7.55
C SER A 18 13.12 -31.14 7.27
N ARG A 19 13.99 -30.19 6.93
CA ARG A 19 15.43 -30.43 6.63
C ARG A 19 16.38 -29.72 7.61
N PHE A 20 15.88 -28.92 8.55
CA PHE A 20 16.68 -28.14 9.49
C PHE A 20 16.89 -28.83 10.85
N SER A 21 17.11 -30.13 10.82
CA SER A 21 17.60 -30.85 12.00
C SER A 21 18.77 -31.74 11.58
N ILE A 22 19.88 -31.57 12.29
CA ILE A 22 21.09 -32.40 12.38
C ILE A 22 22.39 -31.72 11.87
N ALA A 23 23.21 -31.39 12.88
CA ALA A 23 24.66 -31.52 13.01
C ALA A 23 25.62 -30.43 12.51
N GLU A 24 26.50 -30.08 13.46
CA GLU A 24 27.74 -29.33 13.39
C GLU A 24 28.75 -29.98 12.42
N GLY A 25 29.44 -29.19 11.60
CA GLY A 25 30.53 -29.65 10.75
C GLY A 25 30.83 -28.70 9.58
N PHE A 26 31.95 -28.00 9.65
CA PHE A 26 32.47 -27.09 8.63
C PHE A 26 32.90 -27.88 7.37
N ASP A 27 32.29 -27.63 6.20
CA ASP A 27 32.81 -28.05 4.89
C ASP A 27 32.30 -27.16 3.73
N ASN A 28 33.24 -26.61 2.94
CA ASN A 28 33.07 -25.60 1.87
C ASN A 28 32.22 -26.02 0.64
N TRP A 29 31.64 -27.22 0.64
CA TRP A 29 30.84 -27.75 -0.47
C TRP A 29 29.35 -27.40 -0.33
N TYR A 30 28.84 -27.26 0.89
CA TYR A 30 27.44 -26.91 1.16
C TYR A 30 27.07 -25.49 0.73
N THR A 31 28.02 -24.55 0.79
CA THR A 31 27.82 -23.17 0.35
C THR A 31 27.58 -23.08 -1.15
N ALA A 32 28.26 -23.90 -1.96
CA ALA A 32 28.09 -23.95 -3.41
C ALA A 32 26.74 -24.56 -3.82
N TYR A 33 26.29 -25.63 -3.17
CA TYR A 33 24.95 -26.21 -3.39
C TYR A 33 23.83 -25.27 -2.93
N SER A 34 24.03 -24.55 -1.82
CA SER A 34 23.05 -23.57 -1.34
C SER A 34 22.96 -22.37 -2.30
N PHE A 35 24.08 -21.86 -2.82
CA PHE A 35 24.08 -20.83 -3.86
C PHE A 35 23.47 -21.30 -5.18
N PHE A 36 23.75 -22.52 -5.63
CA PHE A 36 23.16 -23.07 -6.85
C PHE A 36 21.65 -23.32 -6.69
N CYS A 37 21.21 -23.78 -5.52
CA CYS A 37 19.79 -23.96 -5.20
C CYS A 37 19.06 -22.63 -5.02
N LEU A 38 19.68 -21.62 -4.39
CA LEU A 38 19.19 -20.24 -4.33
C LEU A 38 19.10 -19.61 -5.71
N CYS A 39 20.10 -19.83 -6.58
CA CYS A 39 20.13 -19.29 -7.93
C CYS A 39 19.10 -20.01 -8.83
N LEU A 40 18.91 -21.32 -8.68
CA LEU A 40 17.88 -22.09 -9.39
C LEU A 40 16.48 -21.72 -8.87
N CYS A 41 16.31 -21.56 -7.56
CA CYS A 41 15.07 -21.11 -6.95
C CYS A 41 14.75 -19.67 -7.35
N ALA A 42 15.72 -18.76 -7.39
CA ALA A 42 15.56 -17.39 -7.88
C ALA A 42 15.29 -17.32 -9.38
N CYS A 43 15.91 -18.19 -10.19
CA CYS A 43 15.67 -18.27 -11.62
C CYS A 43 14.28 -18.86 -11.92
N LEU A 44 13.85 -19.88 -11.18
CA LEU A 44 12.48 -20.42 -11.23
C LEU A 44 11.47 -19.37 -10.71
N PHE A 45 11.75 -18.68 -9.61
CA PHE A 45 10.93 -17.56 -9.13
C PHE A 45 10.84 -16.47 -10.19
N GLY A 46 11.93 -16.13 -10.87
CA GLY A 46 11.97 -15.16 -11.97
C GLY A 46 11.12 -15.59 -13.17
N ILE A 47 11.20 -16.86 -13.58
CA ILE A 47 10.41 -17.42 -14.69
C ILE A 47 8.91 -17.47 -14.33
N PHE A 48 8.55 -17.95 -13.13
CA PHE A 48 7.18 -17.95 -12.64
C PHE A 48 6.62 -16.53 -12.43
N CYS A 49 7.46 -15.57 -12.03
CA CYS A 49 7.11 -14.16 -11.90
C CYS A 49 6.82 -13.52 -13.26
N LEU A 50 7.60 -13.86 -14.30
CA LEU A 50 7.39 -13.36 -15.66
C LEU A 50 6.13 -13.92 -16.32
N ILE A 51 5.83 -15.21 -16.12
CA ILE A 51 4.59 -15.82 -16.62
C ILE A 51 3.35 -15.15 -16.00
N LYS A 52 3.46 -14.64 -14.77
CA LYS A 52 2.35 -13.94 -14.12
C LYS A 52 1.91 -12.65 -14.83
N PHE A 53 2.79 -12.00 -15.61
CA PHE A 53 2.43 -10.85 -16.44
C PHE A 53 1.50 -11.20 -17.61
N VAL A 54 1.38 -12.47 -17.99
CA VAL A 54 0.53 -12.89 -19.11
C VAL A 54 -0.94 -13.03 -18.69
N TYR A 55 -1.22 -13.19 -17.39
CA TYR A 55 -2.60 -13.35 -16.93
C TYR A 55 -3.37 -12.02 -16.96
N VAL A 56 -4.42 -11.99 -17.77
CA VAL A 56 -5.39 -10.88 -17.87
C VAL A 56 -5.95 -10.46 -16.50
N GLN A 57 -6.08 -11.41 -15.56
CA GLN A 57 -6.56 -11.14 -14.21
C GLN A 57 -5.64 -10.20 -13.42
N VAL A 58 -4.32 -10.30 -13.62
CA VAL A 58 -3.33 -9.45 -12.93
C VAL A 58 -3.43 -8.01 -13.44
N TRP A 59 -3.56 -7.84 -14.76
CA TRP A 59 -3.76 -6.53 -15.38
C TRP A 59 -5.08 -5.90 -14.97
N ARG A 60 -6.17 -6.68 -14.95
CA ARG A 60 -7.48 -6.18 -14.50
C ARG A 60 -7.41 -5.68 -13.05
N ALA A 61 -6.71 -6.41 -12.18
CA ALA A 61 -6.51 -6.01 -10.80
C ALA A 61 -5.61 -4.77 -10.67
N ALA A 62 -4.54 -4.67 -11.45
CA ALA A 62 -3.66 -3.49 -11.48
C ALA A 62 -4.37 -2.24 -12.00
N ILE A 63 -5.22 -2.37 -13.03
CA ILE A 63 -6.07 -1.27 -13.53
C ILE A 63 -7.06 -0.85 -12.45
N SER A 64 -7.63 -1.79 -11.68
CA SER A 64 -8.49 -1.47 -10.55
C SER A 64 -7.75 -0.66 -9.49
N GLU A 65 -6.54 -1.06 -9.11
CA GLU A 65 -5.70 -0.29 -8.16
C GLU A 65 -5.40 1.12 -8.70
N PHE A 66 -5.09 1.25 -9.99
CA PHE A 66 -4.89 2.56 -10.63
C PHE A 66 -6.13 3.46 -10.54
N ILE A 67 -7.29 2.98 -11.00
CA ILE A 67 -8.52 3.77 -11.05
C ILE A 67 -8.97 4.14 -9.63
N VAL A 68 -8.98 3.17 -8.72
CA VAL A 68 -9.46 3.40 -7.37
C VAL A 68 -8.51 4.31 -6.58
N THR A 69 -7.20 4.18 -6.72
CA THR A 69 -6.26 5.12 -6.09
C THR A 69 -6.41 6.54 -6.66
N ALA A 70 -6.65 6.69 -7.98
CA ALA A 70 -6.92 8.00 -8.56
C ALA A 70 -8.17 8.66 -7.97
N LEU A 71 -9.27 7.91 -7.88
CA LEU A 71 -10.52 8.39 -7.29
C LEU A 71 -10.36 8.68 -5.80
N LEU A 72 -9.65 7.81 -5.06
CA LEU A 72 -9.38 7.99 -3.64
C LEU A 72 -8.61 9.29 -3.39
N VAL A 73 -7.52 9.54 -4.12
CA VAL A 73 -6.73 10.78 -3.96
C VAL A 73 -7.57 12.01 -4.34
N PHE A 74 -8.31 11.95 -5.45
CA PHE A 74 -9.16 13.06 -5.86
C PHE A 74 -10.22 13.41 -4.80
N VAL A 75 -11.00 12.42 -4.35
CA VAL A 75 -12.12 12.64 -3.42
C VAL A 75 -11.61 12.98 -2.02
N ASN A 76 -10.60 12.26 -1.53
CA ASN A 76 -10.08 12.49 -0.18
C ASN A 76 -9.47 13.89 -0.04
N THR A 77 -8.68 14.31 -1.02
CA THR A 77 -8.05 15.64 -1.01
C THR A 77 -9.09 16.74 -1.23
N ALA A 78 -10.06 16.56 -2.13
CA ALA A 78 -11.16 17.52 -2.29
C ALA A 78 -11.95 17.70 -0.99
N GLY A 79 -12.26 16.60 -0.30
CA GLY A 79 -12.92 16.62 1.01
C GLY A 79 -12.09 17.34 2.07
N ALA A 80 -10.78 17.07 2.12
CA ALA A 80 -9.87 17.72 3.05
C ALA A 80 -9.81 19.25 2.84
N ILE A 81 -9.66 19.69 1.58
CA ILE A 81 -9.66 21.13 1.23
C ILE A 81 -11.00 21.77 1.62
N THR A 82 -12.12 21.10 1.35
CA THR A 82 -13.46 21.59 1.70
C THR A 82 -13.60 21.79 3.21
N CYS A 83 -13.11 20.84 4.02
CA CYS A 83 -13.10 20.99 5.48
C CYS A 83 -12.27 22.19 5.96
N LEU A 84 -11.11 22.42 5.34
CA LEU A 84 -10.26 23.56 5.67
C LEU A 84 -10.86 24.90 5.23
N GLN A 85 -11.70 24.92 4.19
CA GLN A 85 -12.40 26.13 3.74
C GLN A 85 -13.69 26.40 4.53
N ALA A 86 -14.36 25.36 5.01
CA ALA A 86 -15.61 25.46 5.78
C ALA A 86 -15.43 26.13 7.16
N GLY A 87 -14.20 26.29 7.64
CA GLY A 87 -13.91 27.01 8.88
C GLY A 87 -14.37 26.26 10.14
N PHE A 88 -14.35 24.93 10.12
CA PHE A 88 -14.67 24.13 11.31
C PHE A 88 -13.72 24.45 12.47
N THR A 89 -14.26 24.50 13.69
CA THR A 89 -13.51 24.73 14.94
C THR A 89 -12.37 23.72 15.14
N SER A 90 -12.56 22.48 14.66
CA SER A 90 -11.51 21.46 14.57
C SER A 90 -11.50 20.85 13.16
N SER A 91 -10.93 21.60 12.22
CA SER A 91 -10.83 21.16 10.82
C SER A 91 -10.05 19.84 10.68
N THR A 92 -9.02 19.61 11.51
CA THR A 92 -8.24 18.36 11.51
C THR A 92 -9.09 17.14 11.86
N ALA A 93 -9.98 17.24 12.86
CA ALA A 93 -10.85 16.13 13.23
C ALA A 93 -11.84 15.78 12.11
N ALA A 94 -12.40 16.80 11.45
CA ALA A 94 -13.29 16.59 10.31
C ALA A 94 -12.58 15.87 9.15
N ILE A 95 -11.35 16.28 8.84
CA ILE A 95 -10.52 15.64 7.81
C ILE A 95 -10.26 14.17 8.16
N SER A 96 -9.89 13.85 9.41
CA SER A 96 -9.65 12.47 9.84
C SER A 96 -10.90 11.59 9.67
N VAL A 97 -12.09 12.10 10.03
CA VAL A 97 -13.35 11.36 9.89
C VAL A 97 -13.68 11.10 8.42
N ILE A 98 -13.60 12.12 7.56
CA ILE A 98 -13.85 11.96 6.12
C ILE A 98 -12.84 11.01 5.50
N THR A 99 -11.57 11.10 5.88
CA THR A 99 -10.50 10.23 5.38
C THR A 99 -10.76 8.77 5.74
N PHE A 100 -11.18 8.52 6.98
CA PHE A 100 -11.55 7.18 7.44
C PHE A 100 -12.67 6.58 6.59
N PHE A 101 -13.77 7.31 6.38
CA PHE A 101 -14.88 6.82 5.57
C PHE A 101 -14.51 6.66 4.09
N CYS A 102 -13.80 7.63 3.50
CA CYS A 102 -13.35 7.54 2.12
C CYS A 102 -12.49 6.30 1.91
N LEU A 103 -11.47 6.11 2.74
CA LEU A 103 -10.59 4.95 2.65
C LEU A 103 -11.35 3.64 2.81
N ALA A 104 -12.25 3.54 3.79
CA ALA A 104 -13.07 2.35 4.00
C ALA A 104 -13.93 2.01 2.78
N PHE A 105 -14.65 2.99 2.21
CA PHE A 105 -15.52 2.74 1.05
C PHE A 105 -14.72 2.33 -0.19
N PHE A 106 -13.58 2.98 -0.46
CA PHE A 106 -12.76 2.62 -1.61
C PHE A 106 -12.08 1.26 -1.45
N ILE A 107 -11.64 0.90 -0.25
CA ILE A 107 -11.11 -0.45 0.04
C ILE A 107 -12.22 -1.49 -0.17
N LEU A 108 -13.41 -1.29 0.40
CA LEU A 108 -14.55 -2.21 0.24
C LEU A 108 -14.94 -2.39 -1.24
N GLY A 109 -14.92 -1.31 -2.01
CA GLY A 109 -15.21 -1.34 -3.45
C GLY A 109 -14.13 -2.03 -4.28
N ALA A 110 -12.85 -1.86 -3.92
CA ALA A 110 -11.72 -2.45 -4.64
C ALA A 110 -11.41 -3.90 -4.22
N ALA A 111 -11.80 -4.30 -3.01
CA ALA A 111 -11.50 -5.61 -2.45
C ALA A 111 -11.89 -6.79 -3.36
N PRO A 112 -13.06 -6.81 -4.02
CA PRO A 112 -13.43 -7.90 -4.93
C PRO A 112 -12.55 -8.00 -6.18
N ALA A 113 -12.04 -6.87 -6.67
CA ALA A 113 -11.30 -6.77 -7.92
C ALA A 113 -9.80 -6.99 -7.74
N SER A 114 -9.19 -6.34 -6.74
CA SER A 114 -7.73 -6.34 -6.53
C SER A 114 -7.28 -6.81 -5.15
N GLY A 115 -8.18 -6.87 -4.17
CA GLY A 115 -7.83 -6.96 -2.75
C GLY A 115 -7.76 -5.60 -2.06
N GLY A 116 -7.92 -4.50 -2.81
CA GLY A 116 -8.05 -3.15 -2.26
C GLY A 116 -6.84 -2.68 -1.46
N HIS A 117 -5.63 -2.85 -2.01
CA HIS A 117 -4.41 -2.42 -1.32
C HIS A 117 -4.34 -0.90 -1.26
N LEU A 118 -4.54 -0.24 -2.41
CA LEU A 118 -4.60 1.21 -2.60
C LEU A 118 -3.41 2.00 -2.03
N ASN A 119 -2.33 1.29 -1.67
CA ASN A 119 -1.19 1.80 -0.93
C ASN A 119 0.06 0.95 -1.27
N PRO A 120 1.15 1.58 -1.72
CA PRO A 120 2.41 0.89 -2.01
C PRO A 120 3.01 0.16 -0.80
N ALA A 121 2.90 0.71 0.42
CA ALA A 121 3.42 0.08 1.63
C ALA A 121 2.67 -1.20 1.99
N ILE A 122 1.33 -1.20 1.88
CA ILE A 122 0.50 -2.40 2.07
C ILE A 122 0.87 -3.44 1.00
N THR A 123 0.96 -3.02 -0.25
CA THR A 123 1.34 -3.90 -1.36
C THR A 123 2.71 -4.53 -1.14
N PHE A 124 3.70 -3.72 -0.76
CA PHE A 124 5.03 -4.20 -0.45
C PHE A 124 5.04 -5.21 0.71
N ALA A 125 4.33 -4.91 1.79
CA ALA A 125 4.20 -5.83 2.92
C ALA A 125 3.54 -7.16 2.51
N THR A 126 2.49 -7.14 1.66
CA THR A 126 1.87 -8.38 1.14
C THR A 126 2.80 -9.19 0.24
N VAL A 127 3.75 -8.54 -0.45
CA VAL A 127 4.78 -9.23 -1.23
C VAL A 127 5.79 -9.90 -0.31
N LEU A 128 6.27 -9.19 0.72
CA LEU A 128 7.23 -9.74 1.69
C LEU A 128 6.68 -10.95 2.47
N THR A 129 5.39 -10.93 2.75
CA THR A 129 4.69 -11.99 3.50
C THR A 129 4.14 -13.10 2.60
N GLY A 130 4.31 -13.00 1.28
CA GLY A 130 3.92 -14.04 0.32
C GLY A 130 2.43 -14.08 -0.05
N PHE A 131 1.62 -13.13 0.43
CA PHE A 131 0.20 -13.01 0.04
C PHE A 131 0.02 -12.46 -1.38
N CYS A 132 1.01 -11.73 -1.91
CA CYS A 132 1.00 -11.19 -3.27
C CYS A 132 2.29 -11.57 -4.00
N SER A 133 2.20 -12.01 -5.25
CA SER A 133 3.40 -12.28 -6.05
C SER A 133 4.15 -10.99 -6.39
N PRO A 134 5.50 -11.01 -6.48
CA PRO A 134 6.29 -9.82 -6.81
C PRO A 134 5.87 -9.10 -8.11
N ALA A 135 5.54 -9.83 -9.18
CA ALA A 135 5.04 -9.25 -10.44
C ALA A 135 3.75 -8.45 -10.25
N ARG A 136 2.77 -9.04 -9.57
CA ARG A 136 1.49 -8.38 -9.25
C ARG A 136 1.71 -7.17 -8.35
N GLY A 137 2.56 -7.30 -7.33
CA GLY A 137 2.92 -6.20 -6.44
C GLY A 137 3.56 -5.03 -7.17
N LEU A 138 4.48 -5.30 -8.11
CA LEU A 138 5.10 -4.26 -8.93
C LEU A 138 4.06 -3.50 -9.77
N LEU A 139 3.16 -4.22 -10.45
CA LEU A 139 2.09 -3.60 -11.25
C LEU A 139 1.14 -2.77 -10.38
N TYR A 140 0.85 -3.23 -9.16
CA TYR A 140 0.04 -2.49 -8.20
C TYR A 140 0.72 -1.18 -7.79
N VAL A 141 1.99 -1.22 -7.42
CA VAL A 141 2.75 -0.02 -7.02
C VAL A 141 2.79 1.00 -8.17
N ILE A 142 3.04 0.55 -9.40
CA ILE A 142 3.01 1.42 -10.59
C ILE A 142 1.62 2.03 -10.76
N GLY A 143 0.57 1.21 -10.68
CA GLY A 143 -0.81 1.66 -10.79
C GLY A 143 -1.19 2.66 -9.70
N GLN A 144 -0.81 2.41 -8.45
CA GLN A 144 -1.10 3.28 -7.30
C GLN A 144 -0.39 4.63 -7.42
N ILE A 145 0.89 4.65 -7.81
CA ILE A 145 1.65 5.90 -8.01
C ILE A 145 1.10 6.68 -9.22
N ALA A 146 0.86 6.01 -10.34
CA ALA A 146 0.29 6.68 -11.50
C ALA A 146 -1.14 7.20 -11.20
N GLY A 147 -1.94 6.41 -10.49
CA GLY A 147 -3.29 6.77 -10.08
C GLY A 147 -3.29 7.98 -9.16
N SER A 148 -2.42 8.01 -8.14
CA SER A 148 -2.33 9.14 -7.21
C SER A 148 -1.94 10.44 -7.92
N VAL A 149 -0.98 10.38 -8.85
CA VAL A 149 -0.61 11.53 -9.69
C VAL A 149 -1.80 12.01 -10.53
N ILE A 150 -2.50 11.11 -11.22
CA ILE A 150 -3.66 11.47 -12.04
C ILE A 150 -4.79 12.06 -11.18
N GLY A 151 -5.06 11.49 -10.01
CA GLY A 151 -6.06 12.01 -9.07
C GLY A 151 -5.73 13.42 -8.58
N ALA A 152 -4.48 13.69 -8.22
CA ALA A 152 -4.02 15.01 -7.81
C ALA A 152 -4.07 16.03 -8.95
N LEU A 153 -3.68 15.64 -10.18
CA LEU A 153 -3.77 16.49 -11.36
C LEU A 153 -5.22 16.80 -11.74
N ALA A 154 -6.11 15.81 -11.68
CA ALA A 154 -7.53 16.01 -11.90
C ALA A 154 -8.10 17.03 -10.88
N LEU A 155 -7.69 16.95 -9.62
CA LEU A 155 -8.13 17.91 -8.61
C LEU A 155 -7.62 19.32 -8.91
N LYS A 156 -6.35 19.47 -9.33
CA LYS A 156 -5.76 20.75 -9.73
C LYS A 156 -6.56 21.46 -10.82
N VAL A 157 -7.17 20.71 -11.75
CA VAL A 157 -8.00 21.26 -12.83
C VAL A 157 -9.36 21.76 -12.31
N VAL A 158 -9.91 21.11 -11.28
CA VAL A 158 -11.25 21.41 -10.75
C VAL A 158 -11.23 22.56 -9.75
N VAL A 159 -10.18 22.69 -8.95
CA VAL A 159 -10.06 23.75 -7.93
C VAL A 159 -9.45 25.02 -8.51
N ALA A 160 -9.80 26.17 -7.93
CA ALA A 160 -9.17 27.44 -8.29
C ALA A 160 -7.67 27.42 -7.97
N GLU A 161 -6.87 28.09 -8.79
CA GLU A 161 -5.40 28.15 -8.65
C GLU A 161 -4.97 28.65 -7.26
N SER A 162 -5.66 29.67 -6.73
CA SER A 162 -5.41 30.20 -5.38
C SER A 162 -5.66 29.17 -4.26
N VAL A 163 -6.60 28.23 -4.47
CA VAL A 163 -6.90 27.15 -3.52
C VAL A 163 -5.84 26.06 -3.63
N ALA A 164 -5.43 25.72 -4.86
CA ALA A 164 -4.37 24.74 -5.11
C ALA A 164 -3.04 25.19 -4.48
N GLU A 165 -2.68 26.47 -4.62
CA GLU A 165 -1.47 27.04 -4.00
C GLU A 165 -1.57 27.08 -2.48
N LYS A 166 -2.70 27.56 -1.93
CA LYS A 166 -2.89 27.71 -0.49
C LYS A 166 -2.82 26.38 0.27
N TYR A 167 -3.42 25.33 -0.28
CA TYR A 167 -3.53 24.03 0.39
C TYR A 167 -2.59 22.97 -0.18
N GLY A 168 -1.75 23.31 -1.17
CA GLY A 168 -0.78 22.39 -1.76
C GLY A 168 -1.39 21.10 -2.31
N LEU A 169 -2.66 21.14 -2.72
CA LEU A 169 -3.45 19.96 -3.10
C LEU A 169 -3.36 18.81 -2.08
N GLY A 170 -3.35 19.15 -0.78
CA GLY A 170 -3.26 18.17 0.31
C GLY A 170 -1.94 17.40 0.38
N GLY A 171 -0.87 17.94 -0.19
CA GLY A 171 0.47 17.37 -0.08
C GLY A 171 1.01 17.35 1.36
N CYS A 172 1.88 16.39 1.64
CA CYS A 172 2.62 16.32 2.90
C CYS A 172 3.92 17.15 2.79
N TYR A 173 4.03 18.23 3.57
CA TYR A 173 5.20 19.12 3.57
C TYR A 173 5.92 19.06 4.93
N LEU A 174 7.26 19.01 4.91
CA LEU A 174 8.08 19.05 6.14
C LEU A 174 8.09 20.45 6.77
N LYS A 175 8.21 21.47 5.93
CA LYS A 175 8.16 22.89 6.33
C LYS A 175 7.24 23.62 5.38
N ASN A 176 6.39 24.49 5.94
CA ASN A 176 5.55 25.39 5.16
C ASN A 176 5.67 26.81 5.74
N THR A 177 5.63 27.81 4.86
CA THR A 177 5.67 29.21 5.27
C THR A 177 4.23 29.69 5.43
N ILE A 178 3.82 29.93 6.67
CA ILE A 178 2.47 30.40 6.99
C ILE A 178 2.55 31.89 7.32
N TYR A 179 1.63 32.68 6.74
CA TYR A 179 1.45 34.07 7.14
C TYR A 179 0.54 34.08 8.38
N SER A 180 1.13 34.31 9.55
CA SER A 180 0.41 34.43 10.83
C SER A 180 0.84 35.72 11.52
N ASP A 181 -0.11 36.47 12.07
CA ASP A 181 0.13 37.72 12.81
C ASP A 181 0.98 38.78 12.08
N GLY A 182 0.83 38.87 10.75
CA GLY A 182 1.55 39.87 9.94
C GLY A 182 3.02 39.53 9.66
N VAL A 183 3.48 38.35 10.05
CA VAL A 183 4.85 37.86 9.82
C VAL A 183 4.82 36.54 9.06
N LEU A 184 5.75 36.37 8.12
CA LEU A 184 6.00 35.09 7.48
C LEU A 184 6.76 34.20 8.46
N GLN A 185 6.11 33.16 8.97
CA GLN A 185 6.72 32.20 9.89
C GLN A 185 6.85 30.85 9.20
N GLU A 186 8.06 30.29 9.19
CA GLU A 186 8.25 28.88 8.83
C GLU A 186 7.77 28.01 9.97
N VAL A 187 6.72 27.24 9.72
CA VAL A 187 6.19 26.24 10.65
C VAL A 187 6.43 24.88 10.00
N GLY A 188 7.02 23.96 10.75
CA GLY A 188 7.36 22.66 10.21
C GLY A 188 7.83 21.71 11.29
N ILE A 189 7.94 20.45 10.91
CA ILE A 189 8.43 19.36 11.76
C ILE A 189 9.84 19.02 11.29
N GLU A 190 10.73 18.76 12.24
CA GLU A 190 12.07 18.28 11.92
C GLU A 190 11.99 16.92 11.17
N PRO A 191 12.89 16.65 10.20
CA PRO A 191 12.81 15.42 9.42
C PRO A 191 12.85 14.13 10.26
N GLY A 192 13.59 14.11 11.37
CA GLY A 192 13.67 12.94 12.26
C GLY A 192 12.33 12.56 12.88
N PRO A 193 11.66 13.45 13.64
CA PRO A 193 10.32 13.23 14.15
C PRO A 193 9.28 12.92 13.07
N ALA A 194 9.35 13.58 11.91
CA ALA A 194 8.43 13.32 10.79
C ALA A 194 8.57 11.88 10.26
N LEU A 195 9.80 11.41 10.07
CA LEU A 195 10.07 10.03 9.65
C LEU A 195 9.59 9.00 10.67
N LEU A 196 9.82 9.26 11.96
CA LEU A 196 9.35 8.37 13.03
C LEU A 196 7.82 8.29 13.04
N ALA A 197 7.14 9.43 12.88
CA ALA A 197 5.68 9.46 12.81
C ALA A 197 5.16 8.62 11.63
N GLU A 198 5.69 8.83 10.42
CA GLU A 198 5.30 8.06 9.23
C GLU A 198 5.55 6.57 9.39
N PHE A 199 6.67 6.19 10.00
CA PHE A 199 6.99 4.80 10.29
C PHE A 199 5.96 4.16 11.24
N VAL A 200 5.66 4.83 12.35
CA VAL A 200 4.69 4.34 13.34
C VAL A 200 3.28 4.28 12.76
N PHE A 201 2.83 5.32 12.04
CA PHE A 201 1.51 5.32 11.42
C PHE A 201 1.39 4.24 10.33
N THR A 202 2.44 4.03 9.53
CA THR A 202 2.46 2.94 8.54
C THR A 202 2.40 1.57 9.23
N LEU A 203 3.11 1.37 10.34
CA LEU A 203 3.02 0.13 11.13
C LEU A 203 1.60 -0.11 11.65
N VAL A 204 0.91 0.93 12.13
CA VAL A 204 -0.48 0.83 12.59
C VAL A 204 -1.40 0.42 11.43
N VAL A 205 -1.26 1.06 10.27
CA VAL A 205 -2.04 0.71 9.07
C VAL A 205 -1.77 -0.74 8.64
N LEU A 206 -0.51 -1.17 8.64
CA LEU A 206 -0.15 -2.55 8.32
C LEU A 206 -0.72 -3.53 9.34
N PHE A 207 -0.65 -3.24 10.63
CA PHE A 207 -1.24 -4.08 11.68
C PHE A 207 -2.73 -4.30 11.42
N PHE A 208 -3.50 -3.23 11.19
CA PHE A 208 -4.93 -3.37 10.89
C PHE A 208 -5.20 -4.08 9.56
N ALA A 209 -4.43 -3.79 8.51
CA ALA A 209 -4.58 -4.46 7.21
C ALA A 209 -4.39 -5.98 7.35
N PHE A 210 -3.35 -6.43 8.05
CA PHE A 210 -3.10 -7.86 8.23
C PHE A 210 -4.08 -8.51 9.20
N SER A 211 -4.46 -7.85 10.29
CA SER A 211 -5.40 -8.39 11.27
C SER A 211 -6.84 -8.50 10.74
N ILE A 212 -7.29 -7.53 9.94
CA ILE A 212 -8.68 -7.50 9.45
C ILE A 212 -8.82 -8.22 8.12
N ALA A 213 -7.90 -8.01 7.17
CA ALA A 213 -8.09 -8.48 5.80
C ALA A 213 -7.38 -9.83 5.51
N LEU A 214 -6.32 -10.17 6.23
CA LEU A 214 -5.45 -11.31 5.89
C LEU A 214 -5.39 -12.41 6.95
N ASP A 215 -6.12 -12.30 8.07
CA ASP A 215 -6.17 -13.35 9.09
C ASP A 215 -7.00 -14.56 8.60
N PRO A 216 -6.41 -15.76 8.49
CA PRO A 216 -7.11 -17.00 8.14
C PRO A 216 -8.37 -17.28 8.97
N LYS A 217 -8.38 -16.86 10.24
CA LYS A 217 -9.51 -17.07 11.14
C LYS A 217 -10.76 -16.29 10.72
N GLN A 218 -10.59 -15.15 10.06
CA GLN A 218 -11.72 -14.35 9.53
C GLN A 218 -12.44 -15.08 8.39
N PHE A 219 -11.71 -15.84 7.57
CA PHE A 219 -12.32 -16.66 6.51
C PHE A 219 -13.16 -17.80 7.08
N GLN A 220 -12.75 -18.40 8.19
CA GLN A 220 -13.52 -19.48 8.81
C GLN A 220 -14.86 -18.99 9.36
N VAL A 221 -14.92 -17.77 9.92
CA VAL A 221 -16.18 -17.18 10.40
C VAL A 221 -17.15 -16.94 9.25
N SER A 222 -16.65 -16.49 8.09
CA SER A 222 -17.49 -16.19 6.93
C SER A 222 -18.07 -17.44 6.23
N LEU A 223 -17.50 -18.63 6.45
CA LEU A 223 -17.98 -19.89 5.87
C LEU A 223 -19.09 -20.57 6.71
N HIS A 224 -19.36 -20.07 7.91
CA HIS A 224 -20.37 -20.59 8.83
C HIS A 224 -21.64 -19.72 8.91
N VAL A 225 -21.79 -18.73 8.01
CA VAL A 225 -22.95 -17.84 7.88
C VAL A 225 -23.57 -18.05 6.49
#